data_AF-A0A7C1BQ89-F1
#
_entry.id   AF-A0A7C1BQ89-F1
#
_cell.length_a   1.000
_cell.length_b   1.000
_cell.length_c   1.000
_cell.angle_alpha   90.00
_cell.angle_beta   90.00
_cell.angle_gamma   90.00
#
_symmetry.space_group_name_H-M   'P 1'
#
loop_
_entity.id
_entity.type
_entity.pdbx_description
1 polymer ?
#
loop_
_entity_poly.entity_id
_entity_poly.type
_entity_poly.pdbx_seq_one_letter_code
_entity_poly.pdbx_strand_id
1 'polypeptide(L)'
;MAKFRAPEPFSGGIFLTYKCTSMCRHCMYACSPKWSEDWIDVKGAEKVLTILSERLRGKYPSRSNTIGVNYGVHFTGGEPFLNFELLLKLTEVAHSLELPSLFVETNCFWCVNDKVVEEKLKRLKSAGLQGILISANPFLVEYVPFERIVRCERIGRKVFGGNVIVYHDLFYSQLKRLGLKGRISFEDYLEFMVKKCRGEIPLALSFNSVLPMGRAPYKLGYLYRRYPAKVFFSESCRRELTREWHVHIDNYFNYITGYCGGISLGDARELDSL
;
A
#
# COMPACT_ATOMS: atom_id res chain seq x y z
N MET A 1 33.72 10.53 -9.40
CA MET A 1 32.24 10.49 -9.31
C MET A 1 31.85 9.92 -7.96
N ALA A 2 30.99 10.60 -7.20
CA ALA A 2 30.43 10.03 -5.97
C ALA A 2 29.49 8.87 -6.36
N LYS A 3 29.69 7.68 -5.76
CA LYS A 3 28.76 6.56 -5.96
C LYS A 3 27.44 6.89 -5.23
N PHE A 4 26.32 6.72 -5.93
CA PHE A 4 25.00 6.73 -5.31
C PHE A 4 24.87 5.45 -4.47
N ARG A 5 24.50 5.57 -3.19
CA ARG A 5 24.27 4.44 -2.28
C ARG A 5 22.82 4.45 -1.86
N ALA A 6 22.21 3.27 -1.81
CA ALA A 6 20.88 3.12 -1.24
C ALA A 6 20.87 3.59 0.23
N PRO A 7 19.83 4.32 0.67
CA PRO A 7 19.69 4.68 2.08
C PRO A 7 19.34 3.45 2.91
N GLU A 8 19.82 3.43 4.16
CA GLU A 8 19.43 2.44 5.16
C GLU A 8 17.92 2.52 5.41
N PRO A 9 17.13 1.45 5.23
CA PRO A 9 15.69 1.53 5.35
C PRO A 9 15.27 1.88 6.77
N PHE A 10 14.36 2.83 6.91
CA PHE A 10 13.61 3.09 8.14
C PHE A 10 12.31 2.29 8.15
N SER A 11 11.58 2.19 7.03
CA SER A 11 10.35 1.37 6.91
C SER A 11 10.28 0.73 5.52
N GLY A 12 9.58 -0.41 5.40
CA GLY A 12 9.59 -1.19 4.16
C GLY A 12 8.33 -2.01 3.90
N GLY A 13 7.79 -1.93 2.69
CA GLY A 13 6.71 -2.78 2.23
C GLY A 13 7.20 -3.91 1.34
N ILE A 14 6.61 -5.09 1.47
CA ILE A 14 6.94 -6.30 0.71
C ILE A 14 5.75 -6.63 -0.19
N PHE A 15 5.96 -6.58 -1.50
CA PHE A 15 4.95 -7.01 -2.46
C PHE A 15 4.93 -8.52 -2.55
N LEU A 16 3.74 -9.10 -2.40
CA LEU A 16 3.58 -10.52 -2.64
C LEU A 16 3.41 -10.85 -4.12
N THR A 17 2.93 -9.92 -4.93
CA THR A 17 2.71 -10.07 -6.37
C THR A 17 2.44 -8.70 -7.02
N TYR A 18 2.32 -8.61 -8.36
CA TYR A 18 1.64 -7.49 -9.02
C TYR A 18 0.16 -7.80 -9.37
N LYS A 19 -0.29 -9.04 -9.16
CA LYS A 19 -1.69 -9.44 -9.36
C LYS A 19 -2.61 -8.79 -8.35
N CYS A 20 -3.72 -8.22 -8.83
CA CYS A 20 -4.73 -7.57 -8.01
C CYS A 20 -6.12 -7.82 -8.60
N THR A 21 -7.16 -7.83 -7.78
CA THR A 21 -8.55 -7.93 -8.27
C THR A 21 -9.05 -6.66 -8.94
N SER A 22 -8.32 -5.56 -8.81
CA SER A 22 -8.72 -4.23 -9.25
C SER A 22 -7.72 -3.64 -10.24
N MET A 23 -8.17 -2.68 -11.05
CA MET A 23 -7.32 -1.94 -11.99
C MET A 23 -7.45 -0.42 -11.75
N CYS A 24 -7.36 0.00 -10.49
CA CYS A 24 -7.60 1.38 -10.05
C CYS A 24 -6.81 2.40 -10.88
N ARG A 25 -7.48 3.48 -11.32
CA ARG A 25 -6.92 4.53 -12.20
C ARG A 25 -5.68 5.23 -11.61
N HIS A 26 -5.58 5.29 -10.28
CA HIS A 26 -4.47 5.93 -9.56
C HIS A 26 -3.36 4.97 -9.09
N CYS A 27 -3.47 3.67 -9.37
CA CYS A 27 -2.51 2.70 -8.83
C CYS A 27 -1.08 2.99 -9.31
N MET A 28 -0.20 3.26 -8.35
CA MET A 28 1.20 3.61 -8.61
C MET A 28 2.01 2.45 -9.21
N TYR A 29 1.63 1.20 -8.93
CA TYR A 29 2.30 -0.02 -9.43
C TYR A 29 1.67 -0.62 -10.69
N ALA A 30 0.59 -0.01 -11.17
CA ALA A 30 -0.22 -0.57 -12.26
C ALA A 30 -0.65 -2.05 -12.04
N CYS A 31 -0.86 -2.48 -10.78
CA CYS A 31 -1.38 -3.81 -10.43
C CYS A 31 -2.73 -4.08 -11.09
N SER A 32 -3.02 -5.34 -11.42
CA SER A 32 -4.11 -5.68 -12.33
C SER A 32 -4.45 -7.16 -12.24
N PRO A 33 -5.69 -7.57 -12.56
CA PRO A 33 -6.04 -8.99 -12.67
C PRO A 33 -5.36 -9.68 -13.86
N LYS A 34 -4.80 -8.90 -14.79
CA LYS A 34 -4.08 -9.39 -15.98
C LYS A 34 -2.64 -9.81 -15.70
N TRP A 35 -2.07 -9.45 -14.55
CA TRP A 35 -0.77 -9.96 -14.17
C TRP A 35 -0.86 -11.46 -13.92
N SER A 36 0.21 -12.17 -14.30
CA SER A 36 0.46 -13.56 -13.96
C SER A 36 0.39 -13.79 -12.45
N GLU A 37 0.19 -15.05 -12.04
CA GLU A 37 0.26 -15.48 -10.64
C GLU A 37 1.71 -15.62 -10.16
N ASP A 38 2.53 -14.61 -10.48
CA ASP A 38 3.91 -14.54 -10.05
C ASP A 38 3.91 -14.02 -8.62
N TRP A 39 3.96 -14.98 -7.69
CA TRP A 39 4.08 -14.74 -6.27
C TRP A 39 5.54 -14.61 -5.87
N ILE A 40 5.82 -13.82 -4.84
CA ILE A 40 7.16 -13.73 -4.25
C ILE A 40 7.59 -15.12 -3.78
N ASP A 41 8.84 -15.49 -4.12
CA ASP A 41 9.42 -16.74 -3.62
C ASP A 41 9.62 -16.68 -2.10
N VAL A 42 9.21 -17.72 -1.40
CA VAL A 42 9.22 -17.75 0.07
C VAL A 42 10.65 -17.69 0.62
N LYS A 43 11.60 -18.41 0.02
CA LYS A 43 12.99 -18.42 0.51
C LYS A 43 13.65 -17.05 0.31
N GLY A 44 13.42 -16.44 -0.84
CA GLY A 44 13.87 -15.07 -1.11
C GLY A 44 13.22 -14.06 -0.17
N ALA A 45 11.92 -14.19 0.10
CA ALA A 45 11.21 -13.34 1.05
C ALA A 45 11.74 -13.49 2.48
N GLU A 46 12.02 -14.71 2.94
CA GLU A 46 12.67 -14.99 4.23
C GLU A 46 14.04 -14.31 4.34
N LYS A 47 14.86 -14.37 3.28
CA LYS A 47 16.16 -13.65 3.24
C LYS A 47 15.97 -12.14 3.36
N VAL A 48 15.03 -11.57 2.60
CA VAL A 48 14.71 -10.12 2.67
C VAL A 48 14.21 -9.73 4.07
N LEU A 49 13.30 -10.50 4.65
CA LEU A 49 12.76 -10.24 5.98
C LEU A 49 13.86 -10.29 7.05
N THR A 50 14.81 -11.21 6.92
CA THR A 50 15.98 -11.32 7.81
C THR A 50 16.84 -10.06 7.73
N ILE A 51 17.18 -9.62 6.51
CA ILE A 51 17.93 -8.38 6.27
C ILE A 51 17.19 -7.18 6.89
N LEU A 52 15.88 -7.05 6.63
CA LEU A 52 15.08 -5.96 7.21
C LEU A 52 15.07 -6.00 8.74
N SER A 53 14.94 -7.17 9.36
CA SER A 53 14.98 -7.31 10.81
C SER A 53 16.29 -6.78 11.39
N GLU A 54 17.41 -7.12 10.76
CA GLU A 54 18.74 -6.62 11.15
C GLU A 54 18.84 -5.10 10.97
N ARG A 55 18.40 -4.55 9.83
CA ARG A 55 18.48 -3.10 9.55
C ARG A 55 17.56 -2.26 10.42
N LEU A 56 16.44 -2.82 10.86
CA LEU A 56 15.44 -2.10 11.65
C LEU A 56 15.65 -2.26 13.16
N ARG A 57 16.55 -3.15 13.57
CA ARG A 57 16.88 -3.39 14.98
C ARG A 57 17.26 -2.09 15.68
N GLY A 58 16.57 -1.78 16.77
CA GLY A 58 16.82 -0.59 17.59
C GLY A 58 16.38 0.75 16.98
N LYS A 59 15.81 0.78 15.76
CA LYS A 59 15.27 2.03 15.17
C LYS A 59 13.93 2.45 15.75
N TYR A 60 13.26 1.52 16.42
CA TYR A 60 11.91 1.70 16.95
C TYR A 60 11.91 1.57 18.46
N PRO A 61 11.09 2.35 19.19
CA PRO A 61 10.88 2.14 20.62
C PRO A 61 10.47 0.70 20.88
N SER A 62 11.12 0.05 21.85
CA SER A 62 10.77 -1.31 22.28
C SER A 62 9.28 -1.36 22.63
N ARG A 63 8.54 -2.30 22.02
CA ARG A 63 7.08 -2.47 22.20
C ARG A 63 6.17 -1.44 21.52
N SER A 64 6.65 -0.73 20.50
CA SER A 64 5.76 0.03 19.62
C SER A 64 4.84 -0.94 18.87
N ASN A 65 3.63 -1.14 19.40
CA ASN A 65 2.57 -1.90 18.73
C ASN A 65 1.79 -1.02 17.75
N THR A 66 2.22 0.22 17.47
CA THR A 66 1.51 1.13 16.56
C THR A 66 1.95 0.90 15.12
N ILE A 67 1.00 0.96 14.19
CA ILE A 67 1.28 0.91 12.75
C ILE A 67 1.23 2.31 12.14
N GLY A 68 1.92 2.54 11.02
CA GLY A 68 1.88 3.80 10.31
C GLY A 68 2.28 3.66 8.85
N VAL A 69 1.79 4.55 8.00
CA VAL A 69 2.04 4.52 6.54
C VAL A 69 3.54 4.54 6.20
N ASN A 70 4.36 5.19 7.04
CA ASN A 70 5.81 5.30 6.86
C ASN A 70 6.58 4.64 8.02
N TYR A 71 5.98 3.65 8.69
CA TYR A 71 6.48 3.11 9.95
C TYR A 71 6.27 1.60 10.02
N GLY A 72 7.35 0.85 10.25
CA GLY A 72 7.33 -0.61 10.35
C GLY A 72 7.59 -1.33 9.03
N VAL A 73 7.19 -2.61 9.04
CA VAL A 73 7.18 -3.46 7.84
C VAL A 73 5.76 -3.86 7.50
N HIS A 74 5.44 -3.89 6.22
CA HIS A 74 4.11 -4.29 5.78
C HIS A 74 4.09 -5.19 4.57
N PHE A 75 3.07 -6.04 4.51
CA PHE A 75 2.76 -6.80 3.30
C PHE A 75 1.78 -6.03 2.44
N THR A 76 2.01 -6.00 1.15
CA THR A 76 1.17 -5.30 0.17
C THR A 76 1.25 -6.00 -1.18
N GLY A 77 0.66 -5.41 -2.21
CA GLY A 77 0.98 -5.70 -3.60
C GLY A 77 0.55 -7.07 -4.14
N GLY A 78 -0.19 -7.13 -5.24
CA GLY A 78 -1.17 -6.14 -5.69
C GLY A 78 -2.43 -6.28 -4.85
N GLU A 79 -2.74 -7.50 -4.42
CA GLU A 79 -3.69 -7.81 -3.37
C GLU A 79 -3.23 -9.08 -2.61
N PRO A 80 -2.65 -8.93 -1.40
CA PRO A 80 -2.15 -10.06 -0.61
C PRO A 80 -3.17 -11.16 -0.33
N PHE A 81 -4.45 -10.82 -0.16
CA PHE A 81 -5.49 -11.80 0.19
C PHE A 81 -5.90 -12.71 -0.97
N LEU A 82 -5.40 -12.49 -2.19
CA LEU A 82 -5.52 -13.45 -3.29
C LEU A 82 -4.74 -14.74 -3.00
N ASN A 83 -3.65 -14.68 -2.22
CA ASN A 83 -2.93 -15.86 -1.72
C ASN A 83 -2.79 -15.77 -0.20
N PHE A 84 -3.89 -16.05 0.49
CA PHE A 84 -3.97 -15.90 1.94
C PHE A 84 -2.99 -16.80 2.71
N GLU A 85 -2.72 -18.01 2.22
CA GLU A 85 -1.79 -18.93 2.91
C GLU A 85 -0.34 -18.47 2.79
N LEU A 86 0.07 -17.88 1.64
CA LEU A 86 1.37 -17.22 1.52
C LEU A 86 1.49 -16.02 2.47
N LEU A 87 0.46 -15.16 2.52
CA LEU A 87 0.43 -14.02 3.44
C LEU A 87 0.54 -14.48 4.90
N LEU A 88 -0.20 -15.52 5.28
CA LEU A 88 -0.15 -16.08 6.62
C LEU A 88 1.25 -16.59 6.96
N LYS A 89 1.84 -17.41 6.08
CA LYS A 89 3.20 -17.94 6.26
C LYS A 89 4.24 -16.84 6.43
N LEU A 90 4.24 -15.83 5.57
CA LEU A 90 5.22 -14.73 5.65
C LEU A 90 4.99 -13.84 6.88
N THR A 91 3.74 -13.75 7.37
CA THR A 91 3.44 -13.10 8.64
C THR A 91 4.10 -13.83 9.80
N GLU A 92 4.00 -15.15 9.86
CA GLU A 92 4.64 -15.98 10.90
C GLU A 92 6.17 -15.83 10.87
N VAL A 93 6.76 -15.86 9.68
CA VAL A 93 8.20 -15.64 9.48
C VAL A 93 8.59 -14.25 9.99
N ALA A 94 7.90 -13.20 9.55
CA ALA A 94 8.20 -11.83 9.94
C ALA A 94 8.08 -11.61 11.45
N HIS A 95 7.07 -12.23 12.07
CA HIS A 95 6.88 -12.20 13.52
C HIS A 95 8.01 -12.91 14.26
N SER A 96 8.44 -14.08 13.79
CA SER A 96 9.55 -14.83 14.40
C SER A 96 10.89 -14.09 14.33
N LEU A 97 11.04 -13.20 13.34
CA LEU A 97 12.19 -12.32 13.18
C LEU A 97 12.04 -11.00 13.95
N GLU A 98 11.02 -10.87 14.80
CA GLU A 98 10.73 -9.71 15.63
C GLU A 98 10.61 -8.40 14.84
N LEU A 99 10.12 -8.48 13.59
CA LEU A 99 9.93 -7.28 12.79
C LEU A 99 8.93 -6.31 13.43
N PRO A 100 9.22 -5.01 13.44
CA PRO A 100 8.41 -4.02 14.12
C PRO A 100 7.18 -3.64 13.29
N SER A 101 6.08 -3.35 13.98
CA SER A 101 4.88 -2.71 13.41
C SER A 101 4.34 -3.41 12.17
N LEU A 102 4.18 -4.74 12.25
CA LEU A 102 3.74 -5.58 11.15
C LEU A 102 2.28 -5.36 10.78
N PHE A 103 2.01 -4.92 9.55
CA PHE A 103 0.65 -4.81 9.03
C PHE A 103 0.51 -5.27 7.57
N VAL A 104 -0.74 -5.36 7.10
CA VAL A 104 -1.04 -5.67 5.70
C VAL A 104 -1.89 -4.57 5.09
N GLU A 105 -1.59 -4.21 3.84
CA GLU A 105 -2.43 -3.35 3.01
C GLU A 105 -3.39 -4.20 2.17
N THR A 106 -4.67 -3.81 2.11
CA THR A 106 -5.70 -4.58 1.41
C THR A 106 -6.72 -3.69 0.71
N ASN A 107 -7.22 -4.17 -0.42
CA ASN A 107 -8.32 -3.57 -1.18
C ASN A 107 -9.70 -4.07 -0.70
N CYS A 108 -9.73 -5.02 0.24
CA CYS A 108 -10.93 -5.58 0.88
C CYS A 108 -11.87 -6.39 -0.02
N PHE A 109 -11.47 -6.80 -1.23
CA PHE A 109 -12.34 -7.60 -2.12
C PHE A 109 -12.85 -8.87 -1.44
N TRP A 110 -12.05 -9.49 -0.59
CA TRP A 110 -12.33 -10.75 0.09
C TRP A 110 -13.32 -10.61 1.27
N CYS A 111 -13.68 -9.38 1.66
CA CYS A 111 -14.56 -9.08 2.79
C CYS A 111 -16.05 -9.30 2.45
N VAL A 112 -16.40 -10.51 2.01
CA VAL A 112 -17.73 -10.86 1.47
C VAL A 112 -18.80 -10.99 2.54
N ASN A 113 -18.45 -11.40 3.76
CA ASN A 113 -19.34 -11.50 4.91
C ASN A 113 -18.52 -11.42 6.23
N ASP A 114 -19.21 -11.23 7.35
CA ASP A 114 -18.55 -11.00 8.65
C ASP A 114 -17.70 -12.19 9.11
N LYS A 115 -18.19 -13.42 8.90
CA LYS A 115 -17.49 -14.66 9.30
C LYS A 115 -16.12 -14.77 8.59
N VAL A 116 -16.10 -14.57 7.27
CA VAL A 116 -14.86 -14.63 6.47
C VAL A 116 -13.85 -13.58 6.93
N VAL A 117 -14.33 -12.36 7.21
CA VAL A 117 -13.46 -11.26 7.68
C VAL A 117 -12.89 -11.58 9.04
N GLU A 118 -13.73 -11.96 9.99
CA GLU A 118 -13.31 -12.28 11.35
C GLU A 118 -12.32 -13.45 11.38
N GLU A 119 -12.58 -14.52 10.64
CA GLU A 119 -11.71 -15.70 10.59
C GLU A 119 -10.30 -15.33 10.07
N LYS A 120 -10.23 -14.69 8.91
CA LYS A 120 -8.93 -14.35 8.30
C LYS A 120 -8.15 -13.34 9.13
N LEU A 121 -8.80 -12.31 9.66
CA LEU A 121 -8.10 -11.32 10.50
C LEU A 121 -7.64 -11.92 11.82
N LYS A 122 -8.42 -12.81 12.46
CA LYS A 122 -7.99 -13.52 13.68
C LYS A 122 -6.81 -14.46 13.41
N ARG A 123 -6.81 -15.17 12.28
CA ARG A 123 -5.67 -16.02 11.87
C ARG A 123 -4.40 -15.17 11.71
N LEU A 124 -4.46 -14.05 10.99
CA LEU A 124 -3.32 -13.15 10.82
C LEU A 124 -2.85 -12.54 12.15
N LYS A 125 -3.78 -12.11 13.01
CA LYS A 125 -3.43 -11.61 14.34
C LYS A 125 -2.71 -12.68 15.17
N SER A 126 -3.18 -13.92 15.11
CA SER A 126 -2.56 -15.04 15.84
C SER A 126 -1.17 -15.39 15.29
N ALA A 127 -0.95 -15.18 13.99
CA ALA A 127 0.36 -15.32 13.34
C ALA A 127 1.34 -14.17 13.66
N GLY A 128 0.91 -13.13 14.38
CA GLY A 128 1.76 -12.01 14.78
C GLY A 128 1.53 -10.70 14.01
N LEU A 129 0.53 -10.63 13.13
CA LEU A 129 0.14 -9.36 12.51
C LEU A 129 -0.40 -8.39 13.56
N GLN A 130 0.08 -7.14 13.53
CA GLN A 130 -0.26 -6.12 14.52
C GLN A 130 -1.35 -5.17 14.05
N GLY A 131 -1.58 -5.06 12.73
CA GLY A 131 -2.62 -4.18 12.19
C GLY A 131 -2.93 -4.36 10.72
N ILE A 132 -3.78 -3.47 10.21
CA ILE A 132 -4.22 -3.47 8.81
C ILE A 132 -4.40 -2.04 8.28
N LEU A 133 -4.07 -1.86 7.01
CA LEU A 133 -4.35 -0.65 6.24
C LEU A 133 -5.36 -0.96 5.14
N ILE A 134 -6.49 -0.27 5.18
CA ILE A 134 -7.64 -0.46 4.32
C ILE A 134 -7.66 0.67 3.30
N SER A 135 -7.50 0.31 2.02
CA SER A 135 -7.66 1.29 0.94
C SER A 135 -9.13 1.71 0.80
N ALA A 136 -9.40 3.01 0.80
CA ALA A 136 -10.73 3.56 0.57
C ALA A 136 -10.65 4.79 -0.34
N ASN A 137 -10.99 4.63 -1.61
CA ASN A 137 -10.91 5.73 -2.59
C ASN A 137 -11.90 5.50 -3.74
N PRO A 138 -12.28 6.55 -4.49
CA PRO A 138 -13.29 6.45 -5.55
C PRO A 138 -12.85 5.52 -6.69
N PHE A 139 -11.55 5.32 -6.90
CA PHE A 139 -11.04 4.44 -7.95
C PHE A 139 -11.12 2.96 -7.58
N LEU A 140 -11.05 2.63 -6.30
CA LEU A 140 -11.18 1.26 -5.81
C LEU A 140 -12.64 0.80 -5.82
N VAL A 141 -13.57 1.68 -5.45
CA VAL A 141 -15.00 1.35 -5.41
C VAL A 141 -15.63 1.15 -6.79
N GLU A 142 -14.91 1.48 -7.88
CA GLU A 142 -15.24 1.01 -9.24
C GLU A 142 -15.18 -0.54 -9.35
N TYR A 143 -14.40 -1.19 -8.48
CA TYR A 143 -14.12 -2.64 -8.49
C TYR A 143 -14.58 -3.38 -7.23
N VAL A 144 -14.57 -2.73 -6.06
CA VAL A 144 -14.92 -3.36 -4.79
C VAL A 144 -16.15 -2.68 -4.19
N PRO A 145 -17.26 -3.41 -3.95
CA PRO A 145 -18.44 -2.83 -3.29
C PRO A 145 -18.06 -2.16 -1.96
N PHE A 146 -18.53 -0.94 -1.73
CA PHE A 146 -18.13 -0.11 -0.58
C PHE A 146 -18.41 -0.79 0.76
N GLU A 147 -19.46 -1.59 0.85
CA GLU A 147 -19.82 -2.35 2.05
C GLU A 147 -18.73 -3.33 2.47
N ARG A 148 -17.89 -3.82 1.54
CA ARG A 148 -16.75 -4.67 1.86
C ARG A 148 -15.67 -3.89 2.61
N ILE A 149 -15.41 -2.65 2.20
CA ILE A 149 -14.47 -1.73 2.86
C ILE A 149 -15.00 -1.37 4.25
N VAL A 150 -16.28 -1.01 4.37
CA VAL A 150 -16.93 -0.71 5.67
C VAL A 150 -16.90 -1.92 6.60
N ARG A 151 -17.15 -3.12 6.07
CA ARG A 151 -17.06 -4.37 6.84
C ARG A 151 -15.64 -4.63 7.34
N CYS A 152 -14.63 -4.45 6.48
CA CYS A 152 -13.24 -4.59 6.86
C CYS A 152 -12.86 -3.62 7.97
N GLU A 153 -13.27 -2.35 7.88
CA GLU A 153 -13.02 -1.34 8.92
C GLU A 153 -13.63 -1.78 10.26
N ARG A 154 -14.93 -2.08 10.26
CA ARG A 154 -15.67 -2.42 11.49
C ARG A 154 -15.09 -3.65 12.18
N ILE A 155 -14.81 -4.72 11.45
CA ILE A 155 -14.30 -5.97 12.03
C ILE A 155 -12.82 -5.86 12.34
N GLY A 156 -12.05 -5.18 11.48
CA GLY A 156 -10.66 -4.84 11.74
C GLY A 156 -10.51 -4.13 13.08
N ARG A 157 -11.37 -3.16 13.40
CA ARG A 157 -11.31 -2.45 14.70
C ARG A 157 -11.61 -3.36 15.89
N LYS A 158 -12.48 -4.36 15.72
CA LYS A 158 -12.71 -5.38 16.76
C LYS A 158 -11.49 -6.28 16.98
N VAL A 159 -10.74 -6.58 15.91
CA VAL A 159 -9.60 -7.50 15.96
C VAL A 159 -8.31 -6.78 16.37
N PHE A 160 -7.98 -5.64 15.75
CA PHE A 160 -6.71 -4.92 15.91
C PHE A 160 -6.82 -3.63 16.74
N GLY A 161 -8.02 -3.26 17.19
CA GLY A 161 -8.23 -2.04 17.98
C GLY A 161 -7.85 -0.78 17.21
N GLY A 162 -6.92 0.00 17.76
CA GLY A 162 -6.40 1.23 17.14
C GLY A 162 -5.53 1.01 15.91
N ASN A 163 -5.05 -0.21 15.66
CA ASN A 163 -4.17 -0.53 14.52
C ASN A 163 -4.94 -0.83 13.23
N VAL A 164 -5.89 0.05 12.92
CA VAL A 164 -6.67 0.02 11.68
C VAL A 164 -6.56 1.39 11.03
N ILE A 165 -5.83 1.44 9.92
CA ILE A 165 -5.69 2.65 9.12
C ILE A 165 -6.69 2.57 7.97
N VAL A 166 -7.56 3.58 7.83
CA VAL A 166 -8.31 3.78 6.58
C VAL A 166 -7.52 4.77 5.74
N TYR A 167 -6.91 4.28 4.67
CA TYR A 167 -6.08 5.10 3.80
C TYR A 167 -6.95 5.95 2.87
N HIS A 168 -6.69 7.25 2.89
CA HIS A 168 -7.55 8.33 2.39
C HIS A 168 -8.90 8.46 3.15
N ASP A 169 -8.85 8.83 4.43
CA ASP A 169 -10.06 9.03 5.25
C ASP A 169 -11.06 10.01 4.61
N LEU A 170 -10.55 11.03 3.91
CA LEU A 170 -11.39 12.03 3.23
C LEU A 170 -12.33 11.36 2.21
N PHE A 171 -11.77 10.49 1.35
CA PHE A 171 -12.57 9.73 0.39
C PHE A 171 -13.54 8.78 1.08
N TYR A 172 -13.09 8.10 2.14
CA TYR A 172 -13.96 7.21 2.90
C TYR A 172 -15.17 7.95 3.49
N SER A 173 -14.93 9.13 4.07
CA SER A 173 -15.96 10.00 4.63
C SER A 173 -16.92 10.53 3.57
N GLN A 174 -16.41 10.88 2.38
CA GLN A 174 -17.22 11.30 1.23
C GLN A 174 -18.11 10.16 0.71
N LEU A 175 -17.58 8.94 0.61
CA LEU A 175 -18.34 7.75 0.20
C LEU A 175 -19.42 7.37 1.22
N LYS A 176 -19.14 7.54 2.52
CA LYS A 176 -20.17 7.42 3.58
C LYS A 176 -21.24 8.49 3.46
N ARG A 177 -20.87 9.76 3.22
CA ARG A 177 -21.81 10.88 3.05
C ARG A 177 -22.70 10.72 1.82
N LEU A 178 -22.16 10.15 0.75
CA LEU A 178 -22.92 9.74 -0.43
C LEU A 178 -23.94 8.63 -0.10
N GLY A 179 -23.75 7.88 0.99
CA GLY A 179 -24.56 6.72 1.34
C GLY A 179 -24.35 5.57 0.35
N LEU A 180 -23.14 5.45 -0.22
CA LEU A 180 -22.86 4.51 -1.30
C LEU A 180 -23.17 3.06 -0.88
N LYS A 181 -23.97 2.41 -1.71
CA LYS A 181 -24.18 0.96 -1.70
C LYS A 181 -23.67 0.38 -3.02
N GLY A 182 -22.88 -0.69 -2.95
CA GLY A 182 -22.26 -1.29 -4.12
C GLY A 182 -21.08 -0.47 -4.64
N ARG A 183 -21.06 -0.30 -5.96
CA ARG A 183 -19.97 0.33 -6.71
C ARG A 183 -20.45 1.65 -7.32
N ILE A 184 -19.52 2.54 -7.59
CA ILE A 184 -19.78 3.79 -8.33
C ILE A 184 -18.63 4.02 -9.31
N SER A 185 -18.92 4.65 -10.45
CA SER A 185 -17.89 5.12 -11.37
C SER A 185 -17.15 6.32 -10.77
N PHE A 186 -15.93 6.59 -11.24
CA PHE A 186 -15.24 7.81 -10.84
C PHE A 186 -15.99 9.08 -11.29
N GLU A 187 -16.64 9.02 -12.46
CA GLU A 187 -17.41 10.12 -13.04
C GLU A 187 -18.63 10.50 -12.16
N ASP A 188 -19.43 9.52 -11.74
CA ASP A 188 -20.59 9.76 -10.88
C ASP A 188 -20.16 10.25 -9.50
N TYR A 189 -19.04 9.72 -8.99
CA TYR A 189 -18.42 10.22 -7.76
C TYR A 189 -18.01 11.68 -7.89
N LEU A 190 -17.39 12.08 -9.01
CA LEU A 190 -17.04 13.49 -9.26
C LEU A 190 -18.28 14.38 -9.36
N GLU A 191 -19.36 13.91 -9.98
CA GLU A 191 -20.62 14.67 -10.04
C GLU A 191 -21.19 14.92 -8.63
N PHE A 192 -21.16 13.89 -7.76
CA PHE A 192 -21.50 14.06 -6.35
C PHE A 192 -20.61 15.09 -5.66
N MET A 193 -19.30 15.03 -5.87
CA MET A 193 -18.34 15.97 -5.29
C MET A 193 -18.63 17.41 -5.72
N VAL A 194 -18.89 17.65 -7.00
CA VAL A 194 -19.23 18.99 -7.52
C VAL A 194 -20.53 19.52 -6.90
N LYS A 195 -21.55 18.67 -6.74
CA LYS A 195 -22.86 19.07 -6.22
C LYS A 195 -22.89 19.24 -4.70
N LYS A 196 -22.14 18.45 -3.95
CA LYS A 196 -22.31 18.30 -2.49
C LYS A 196 -21.06 18.53 -1.65
N CYS A 197 -19.87 18.42 -2.25
CA CYS A 197 -18.58 18.51 -1.53
C CYS A 197 -17.56 19.39 -2.26
N ARG A 198 -18.02 20.45 -2.96
CA ARG A 198 -17.18 21.23 -3.89
C ARG A 198 -15.91 21.79 -3.25
N GLY A 199 -16.00 22.24 -1.99
CA GLY A 199 -14.86 22.77 -1.24
C GLY A 199 -13.77 21.74 -0.93
N GLU A 200 -14.10 20.45 -0.95
CA GLU A 200 -13.16 19.36 -0.64
C GLU A 200 -12.42 18.87 -1.90
N ILE A 201 -12.87 19.25 -3.11
CA ILE A 201 -12.28 18.81 -4.39
C ILE A 201 -10.78 19.11 -4.49
N PRO A 202 -10.29 20.34 -4.17
CA PRO A 202 -8.86 20.64 -4.30
C PRO A 202 -7.98 19.73 -3.45
N LEU A 203 -8.43 19.38 -2.24
CA LEU A 203 -7.70 18.46 -1.36
C LEU A 203 -7.79 17.02 -1.87
N ALA A 204 -9.01 16.58 -2.23
CA ALA A 204 -9.28 15.23 -2.70
C ALA A 204 -8.53 14.87 -3.99
N LEU A 205 -8.39 15.83 -4.91
CA LEU A 205 -7.67 15.63 -6.17
C LEU A 205 -6.27 16.23 -6.17
N SER A 206 -5.73 16.64 -5.01
CA SER A 206 -4.34 17.08 -4.91
C SER A 206 -3.35 15.92 -5.12
N PHE A 207 -2.09 16.26 -5.38
CA PHE A 207 -1.01 15.27 -5.51
C PHE A 207 -0.76 14.47 -4.22
N ASN A 208 -1.24 14.92 -3.06
CA ASN A 208 -1.15 14.16 -1.82
C ASN A 208 -2.13 12.98 -1.76
N SER A 209 -3.27 13.09 -2.46
CA SER A 209 -4.33 12.06 -2.49
C SER A 209 -4.29 11.21 -3.76
N VAL A 210 -3.80 11.80 -4.86
CA VAL A 210 -3.66 11.15 -6.17
C VAL A 210 -2.25 11.42 -6.67
N LEU A 211 -1.34 10.54 -6.27
CA LEU A 211 0.07 10.65 -6.63
C LEU A 211 0.23 10.55 -8.16
N PRO A 212 0.95 11.48 -8.81
CA PRO A 212 1.09 11.53 -10.27
C PRO A 212 2.13 10.51 -10.77
N MET A 213 1.90 9.23 -10.48
CA MET A 213 2.78 8.12 -10.85
C MET A 213 1.96 6.86 -11.22
N GLY A 214 2.62 5.86 -11.79
CA GLY A 214 1.97 4.65 -12.28
C GLY A 214 0.88 4.95 -13.30
N ARG A 215 -0.36 4.52 -13.02
CA ARG A 215 -1.49 4.74 -13.93
C ARG A 215 -2.06 6.16 -13.90
N ALA A 216 -1.85 6.92 -12.83
CA ALA A 216 -2.51 8.22 -12.66
C ALA A 216 -2.18 9.22 -13.79
N PRO A 217 -0.92 9.41 -14.24
CA PRO A 217 -0.60 10.34 -15.33
C PRO A 217 -1.34 10.03 -16.64
N TYR A 218 -1.56 8.74 -16.94
CA TYR A 218 -2.21 8.30 -18.17
C TYR A 218 -3.74 8.30 -18.07
N LYS A 219 -4.30 7.98 -16.91
CA LYS A 219 -5.75 7.81 -16.70
C LYS A 219 -6.44 9.03 -16.11
N LEU A 220 -5.71 9.85 -15.36
CA LEU A 220 -6.22 11.00 -14.60
C LEU A 220 -5.49 12.30 -14.94
N GLY A 221 -4.50 12.26 -15.85
CA GLY A 221 -3.71 13.44 -16.25
C GLY A 221 -4.50 14.54 -16.95
N TYR A 222 -5.81 14.37 -17.18
CA TYR A 222 -6.72 15.44 -17.62
C TYR A 222 -7.21 16.32 -16.46
N LEU A 223 -7.06 15.86 -15.20
CA LEU A 223 -7.39 16.61 -14.00
C LEU A 223 -6.29 17.62 -13.61
N TYR A 224 -5.11 17.52 -14.23
CA TYR A 224 -3.93 18.27 -13.85
C TYR A 224 -3.39 19.11 -15.00
N ARG A 225 -2.78 20.24 -14.64
CA ARG A 225 -1.99 21.03 -15.58
C ARG A 225 -0.75 20.25 -15.99
N ARG A 226 -0.49 20.19 -17.29
CA ARG A 226 0.70 19.54 -17.86
C ARG A 226 1.80 20.56 -18.10
N TYR A 227 3.04 20.09 -17.96
CA TYR A 227 4.24 20.88 -18.19
C TYR A 227 5.18 20.14 -19.16
N PRO A 228 5.83 20.84 -20.10
CA PRO A 228 6.89 20.26 -20.91
C PRO A 228 8.06 19.74 -20.05
N ALA A 229 8.67 18.61 -20.42
CA ALA A 229 9.75 17.99 -19.65
C ALA A 229 10.92 18.93 -19.33
N LYS A 230 11.24 19.86 -20.25
CA LYS A 230 12.31 20.86 -20.08
C LYS A 230 12.16 21.75 -18.85
N VAL A 231 10.94 21.90 -18.31
CA VAL A 231 10.68 22.65 -17.07
C VAL A 231 11.37 21.99 -15.87
N PHE A 232 11.61 20.68 -15.92
CA PHE A 232 12.17 19.91 -14.82
C PHE A 232 13.67 19.57 -15.01
N PHE A 233 14.33 20.06 -16.06
CA PHE A 233 15.72 19.69 -16.35
C PHE A 233 16.73 20.22 -15.32
N SER A 234 16.39 21.27 -14.58
CA SER A 234 17.17 21.78 -13.46
C SER A 234 16.85 21.11 -12.12
N GLU A 235 15.84 20.24 -12.09
CA GLU A 235 15.42 19.55 -10.87
C GLU A 235 16.27 18.31 -10.62
N SER A 236 16.36 17.89 -9.34
CA SER A 236 17.08 16.69 -8.95
C SER A 236 16.15 15.73 -8.20
N CYS A 237 16.01 14.51 -8.71
CA CYS A 237 15.27 13.44 -8.05
C CYS A 237 16.03 12.83 -6.87
N ARG A 238 17.24 13.30 -6.54
CA ARG A 238 18.11 12.69 -5.53
C ARG A 238 17.39 12.49 -4.20
N ARG A 239 16.69 13.49 -3.69
CA ARG A 239 15.97 13.42 -2.41
C ARG A 239 14.88 12.34 -2.42
N GLU A 240 14.16 12.18 -3.52
CA GLU A 240 13.15 11.14 -3.64
C GLU A 240 13.81 9.76 -3.72
N LEU A 241 14.86 9.62 -4.54
CA LEU A 241 15.58 8.35 -4.72
C LEU A 241 16.41 7.93 -3.50
N THR A 242 16.76 8.84 -2.58
CA THR A 242 17.50 8.52 -1.34
C THR A 242 16.63 8.59 -0.09
N ARG A 243 15.30 8.54 -0.23
CA ARG A 243 14.41 8.50 0.93
C ARG A 243 14.44 7.13 1.60
N GLU A 244 14.73 7.14 2.91
CA GLU A 244 14.90 5.94 3.74
C GLU A 244 13.61 5.29 4.22
N TRP A 245 12.49 6.01 4.23
CA TRP A 245 11.18 5.50 4.65
C TRP A 245 10.28 5.22 3.46
N HIS A 246 9.36 4.28 3.65
CA HIS A 246 8.39 3.82 2.65
C HIS A 246 9.09 3.29 1.39
N VAL A 247 10.10 2.44 1.62
CA VAL A 247 10.72 1.62 0.58
C VAL A 247 9.78 0.47 0.24
N HIS A 248 9.77 0.01 -1.01
CA HIS A 248 9.14 -1.26 -1.36
C HIS A 248 10.11 -2.23 -1.99
N ILE A 249 9.91 -3.51 -1.67
CA ILE A 249 10.61 -4.63 -2.26
C ILE A 249 9.57 -5.43 -3.04
N ASP A 250 9.76 -5.51 -4.36
CA ASP A 250 8.77 -6.18 -5.20
C ASP A 250 8.86 -7.72 -5.14
N ASN A 251 7.93 -8.44 -5.79
CA ASN A 251 7.95 -9.90 -5.82
C ASN A 251 9.13 -10.50 -6.62
N TYR A 252 9.92 -9.66 -7.28
CA TYR A 252 11.19 -10.01 -7.94
C TYR A 252 12.41 -9.52 -7.15
N PHE A 253 12.20 -9.05 -5.92
CA PHE A 253 13.21 -8.53 -5.00
C PHE A 253 13.85 -7.20 -5.44
N ASN A 254 13.22 -6.44 -6.33
CA ASN A 254 13.69 -5.09 -6.65
C ASN A 254 13.54 -4.18 -5.43
N TYR A 255 14.64 -3.56 -5.00
CA TYR A 255 14.65 -2.56 -3.92
C TYR A 255 14.33 -1.17 -4.49
N ILE A 256 13.14 -0.65 -4.17
CA ILE A 256 12.61 0.59 -4.74
C ILE A 256 12.39 1.61 -3.62
N THR A 257 13.11 2.72 -3.67
CA THR A 257 13.01 3.81 -2.69
C THR A 257 12.02 4.89 -3.13
N GLY A 258 11.77 5.87 -2.25
CA GLY A 258 11.15 7.13 -2.67
C GLY A 258 9.67 7.05 -2.97
N TYR A 259 8.87 6.49 -2.05
CA TYR A 259 7.42 6.33 -2.26
C TYR A 259 7.12 5.63 -3.60
N CYS A 260 7.92 4.62 -3.93
CA CYS A 260 7.89 3.90 -5.19
C CYS A 260 8.11 4.73 -6.44
N GLY A 261 9.30 5.32 -6.54
CA GLY A 261 9.76 6.09 -7.71
C GLY A 261 9.86 5.30 -9.02
N GLY A 262 9.52 4.00 -9.04
CA GLY A 262 9.53 3.16 -10.24
C GLY A 262 10.93 2.79 -10.75
N ILE A 263 11.97 3.04 -9.96
CA ILE A 263 13.36 2.73 -10.27
C ILE A 263 13.87 1.74 -9.22
N SER A 264 14.30 0.56 -9.67
CA SER A 264 15.01 -0.39 -8.83
C SER A 264 16.44 0.10 -8.60
N LEU A 265 16.87 0.15 -7.34
CA LEU A 265 18.27 0.41 -6.99
C LEU A 265 19.10 -0.87 -6.95
N GLY A 266 18.47 -2.03 -7.11
CA GLY A 266 19.12 -3.33 -7.15
C GLY A 266 18.30 -4.42 -6.47
N ASP A 267 18.95 -5.53 -6.12
CA ASP A 267 18.31 -6.68 -5.48
C ASP A 267 18.35 -6.55 -3.97
N ALA A 268 17.20 -6.55 -3.32
CA ALA A 268 17.06 -6.41 -1.87
C ALA A 268 17.71 -7.57 -1.09
N ARG A 269 17.99 -8.71 -1.74
CA ARG A 269 18.71 -9.84 -1.13
C ARG A 269 20.20 -9.55 -0.99
N GLU A 270 20.70 -8.54 -1.68
CA GLU A 270 22.10 -8.10 -1.69
C GLU A 270 22.21 -6.63 -1.24
N LEU A 271 21.38 -6.22 -0.26
CA LEU A 271 21.22 -4.82 0.16
C LEU A 271 22.56 -4.13 0.55
N ASP A 272 23.52 -4.89 1.09
CA ASP A 272 24.88 -4.41 1.40
C ASP A 272 25.68 -3.92 0.19
N SER A 273 25.31 -4.38 -1.00
CA SER A 273 25.98 -4.04 -2.26
C SER A 273 25.38 -2.81 -2.97
N LEU A 274 24.28 -2.25 -2.45
CA LEU A 274 23.50 -1.17 -3.08
C LEU A 274 23.92 0.25 -2.64
#